data_AF-A0A1X4N992-F1
#
_entry.id   AF-A0A1X4N992-F1
#
_cell.length_a   1.000
_cell.length_b   1.000
_cell.length_c   1.000
_cell.angle_alpha   90.00
_cell.angle_beta   90.00
_cell.angle_gamma   90.00
#
_symmetry.space_group_name_H-M   'P 1'
#
loop_
_entity.id
_entity.type
_entity.pdbx_description
1 polymer ?
#
loop_
_entity_poly.entity_id
_entity_poly.type
_entity_poly.pdbx_seq_one_letter_code
_entity_poly.pdbx_strand_id
1 'polypeptide(L)'
;MAKTKTKPSHDADFSEILKSMQATLSVAPFVAPQIEQFWDTQDTILNETQRFAAHWFARRHQAVQSSLNTARALTTGEARDPLSAVTLLMDWQKQSTERMIDDAQDWFETFSRCAEHAVKTETATLEETADLAQKATKSAKSEPV
;
A
#
# COMPACT_ATOMS: atom_id res chain seq x y z
N MET A 1 -0.74 50.91 38.44
CA MET A 1 -0.06 49.93 37.57
C MET A 1 -1.05 49.41 36.54
N ALA A 2 -0.89 49.75 35.27
CA ALA A 2 -1.68 49.18 34.18
C ALA A 2 -0.71 48.78 33.06
N LYS A 3 -0.51 47.48 32.88
CA LYS A 3 0.26 46.92 31.76
C LYS A 3 -0.65 46.94 30.53
N THR A 4 -0.37 47.85 29.59
CA THR A 4 -1.01 47.87 28.27
C THR A 4 -0.58 46.61 27.50
N LYS A 5 -1.53 45.73 27.18
CA LYS A 5 -1.33 44.61 26.24
C LYS A 5 -1.12 45.20 24.84
N THR A 6 0.08 45.06 24.32
CA THR A 6 0.41 45.31 22.91
C THR A 6 -0.37 44.31 22.05
N LYS A 7 -1.15 44.83 21.11
CA LYS A 7 -1.88 44.05 20.08
C LYS A 7 -0.84 43.45 19.11
N PRO A 8 -0.96 42.19 18.64
CA PRO A 8 -0.03 41.65 17.66
C PRO A 8 -0.10 42.48 16.39
N SER A 9 1.06 42.92 15.89
CA SER A 9 1.20 43.69 14.66
C SER A 9 1.05 42.76 13.45
N HIS A 10 0.20 43.15 12.50
CA HIS A 10 -0.05 42.46 11.23
C HIS A 10 1.23 42.26 10.38
N ASP A 11 2.23 43.12 10.58
CA ASP A 11 3.51 43.07 9.86
C ASP A 11 4.43 41.95 10.37
N ALA A 12 4.34 41.62 11.65
CA ALA A 12 5.06 40.49 12.24
C ALA A 12 4.50 39.16 11.70
N ASP A 13 3.18 39.10 11.52
CA ASP A 13 2.47 37.94 10.95
C ASP A 13 2.85 37.72 9.48
N PHE A 14 2.89 38.79 8.67
CA PHE A 14 3.26 38.67 7.25
C PHE A 14 4.74 38.32 7.05
N SER A 15 5.64 38.88 7.88
CA SER A 15 7.05 38.50 7.85
C SER A 15 7.27 37.05 8.29
N GLU A 16 6.50 36.53 9.24
CA GLU A 16 6.57 35.12 9.63
C GLU A 16 6.05 34.21 8.52
N ILE A 17 4.95 34.59 7.86
CA ILE A 17 4.42 33.87 6.69
C ILE A 17 5.48 33.81 5.58
N LEU A 18 6.10 34.94 5.22
CA LEU A 18 7.16 34.97 4.19
C LEU A 18 8.38 34.13 4.56
N LYS A 19 8.82 34.19 5.82
CA LYS A 19 9.93 33.34 6.31
C LYS A 19 9.57 31.86 6.26
N SER A 20 8.34 31.50 6.63
CA SER A 20 7.87 30.12 6.54
C SER A 20 7.84 29.63 5.10
N MET A 21 7.32 30.44 4.16
CA MET A 21 7.29 30.10 2.73
C MET A 21 8.70 29.96 2.17
N GLN A 22 9.62 30.84 2.53
CA GLN A 22 11.00 30.77 2.06
C GLN A 22 11.74 29.56 2.64
N ALA A 23 11.49 29.23 3.92
CA ALA A 23 11.97 28.00 4.53
C ALA A 23 11.44 26.78 3.76
N THR A 24 10.13 26.68 3.54
CA THR A 24 9.51 25.58 2.79
C THR A 24 10.06 25.46 1.36
N LEU A 25 10.18 26.57 0.63
CA LEU A 25 10.74 26.57 -0.73
C LEU A 25 12.22 26.17 -0.77
N SER A 26 12.99 26.47 0.28
CA SER A 26 14.40 26.11 0.36
C SER A 26 14.63 24.61 0.58
N VAL A 27 13.71 23.92 1.27
CA VAL A 27 13.77 22.45 1.44
C VAL A 27 12.97 21.70 0.38
N ALA A 28 12.01 22.34 -0.32
CA ALA A 28 11.12 21.68 -1.29
C ALA A 28 11.85 20.76 -2.30
N PRO A 29 13.00 21.13 -2.90
CA PRO A 29 13.72 20.24 -3.82
C PRO A 29 14.22 18.94 -3.17
N PHE A 30 14.46 18.93 -1.86
CA PHE A 30 14.92 17.75 -1.12
C PHE A 30 13.76 16.86 -0.63
N VAL A 31 12.53 17.40 -0.54
CA VAL A 31 11.36 16.64 -0.06
C VAL A 31 10.43 16.23 -1.21
N ALA A 32 10.46 16.95 -2.34
CA ALA A 32 9.60 16.67 -3.49
C ALA A 32 9.74 15.24 -4.04
N PRO A 33 10.97 14.68 -4.23
CA PRO A 33 11.11 13.30 -4.66
C PRO A 33 10.46 12.31 -3.69
N GLN A 34 10.58 12.55 -2.38
CA GLN A 34 10.00 11.70 -1.36
C GLN A 34 8.46 11.73 -1.36
N ILE A 35 7.85 12.87 -1.69
CA ILE A 35 6.39 13.01 -1.82
C ILE A 35 5.88 12.27 -3.05
N GLU A 36 6.53 12.43 -4.20
CA GLU A 36 6.14 11.74 -5.44
C GLU A 36 6.23 10.23 -5.28
N GLN A 37 7.35 9.75 -4.71
CA GLN A 37 7.60 8.35 -4.44
C GLN A 37 6.63 7.75 -3.42
N PHE A 38 6.22 8.52 -2.42
CA PHE A 38 5.16 8.11 -1.49
C PHE A 38 3.84 7.86 -2.22
N TRP A 39 3.42 8.78 -3.08
CA TRP A 39 2.17 8.62 -3.83
C TRP A 39 2.24 7.48 -4.85
N ASP A 40 3.37 7.31 -5.53
CA ASP A 40 3.60 6.18 -6.44
C ASP A 40 3.53 4.82 -5.71
N THR A 41 4.13 4.75 -4.52
CA THR A 41 4.04 3.56 -3.66
C THR A 41 2.59 3.27 -3.26
N GLN A 42 1.85 4.30 -2.86
CA GLN A 42 0.44 4.17 -2.49
C GLN A 42 -0.42 3.69 -3.67
N ASP A 43 -0.19 4.21 -4.88
CA ASP A 43 -0.89 3.77 -6.09
C ASP A 43 -0.60 2.30 -6.41
N THR A 44 0.68 1.89 -6.32
CA THR A 44 1.08 0.50 -6.53
C THR A 44 0.43 -0.45 -5.53
N ILE A 45 0.41 -0.09 -4.24
CA ILE A 45 -0.25 -0.90 -3.20
C ILE A 45 -1.74 -1.05 -3.50
N LEU A 46 -2.42 0.02 -3.94
CA LEU A 46 -3.84 -0.02 -4.29
C LEU A 46 -4.09 -0.94 -5.49
N ASN A 47 -3.27 -0.85 -6.54
CA ASN A 47 -3.37 -1.70 -7.72
C ASN A 47 -3.18 -3.19 -7.37
N GLU A 48 -2.16 -3.50 -6.57
CA GLU A 48 -1.88 -4.87 -6.12
C GLU A 48 -3.00 -5.42 -5.22
N THR A 49 -3.55 -4.57 -4.34
CA THR A 49 -4.70 -4.94 -3.49
C THR A 49 -5.96 -5.18 -4.33
N GLN A 50 -6.22 -4.36 -5.35
CA GLN A 50 -7.34 -4.56 -6.26
C GLN A 50 -7.21 -5.89 -7.02
N ARG A 51 -6.00 -6.22 -7.48
CA ARG A 51 -5.70 -7.49 -8.16
C ARG A 51 -5.96 -8.69 -7.25
N PHE A 52 -5.44 -8.65 -6.03
CA PHE A 52 -5.69 -9.68 -5.02
C PHE A 52 -7.19 -9.84 -4.73
N ALA A 53 -7.90 -8.73 -4.50
CA ALA A 53 -9.33 -8.76 -4.20
C ALA A 53 -10.13 -9.42 -5.31
N ALA A 54 -9.84 -9.11 -6.58
CA ALA A 54 -10.49 -9.72 -7.73
C ALA A 54 -10.33 -11.26 -7.74
N HIS A 55 -9.10 -11.75 -7.53
CA HIS A 55 -8.83 -13.18 -7.46
C HIS A 55 -9.51 -13.85 -6.26
N TRP A 56 -9.43 -13.22 -5.09
CA TRP A 56 -10.05 -13.71 -3.86
C TRP A 56 -11.57 -13.84 -4.03
N PHE A 57 -12.24 -12.82 -4.59
CA PHE A 57 -13.68 -12.87 -4.84
C PHE A 57 -14.06 -14.00 -5.81
N ALA A 58 -13.27 -14.22 -6.85
CA ALA A 58 -13.49 -15.31 -7.80
C ALA A 58 -13.39 -16.69 -7.09
N ARG A 59 -12.34 -16.92 -6.31
CA ARG A 59 -12.15 -18.17 -5.53
C ARG A 59 -13.23 -18.36 -4.46
N ARG A 60 -13.70 -17.28 -3.82
CA ARG A 60 -14.82 -17.33 -2.86
C ARG A 60 -16.14 -17.71 -3.51
N HIS A 61 -16.44 -17.18 -4.70
CA HIS A 61 -17.63 -17.61 -5.45
C HIS A 61 -17.56 -19.09 -5.81
N GLN A 62 -16.41 -19.57 -6.30
CA GLN A 62 -16.21 -20.99 -6.59
C GLN A 62 -16.39 -21.86 -5.35
N ALA A 63 -15.83 -21.45 -4.20
CA ALA A 63 -15.99 -22.17 -2.95
C ALA A 63 -17.46 -22.28 -2.54
N VAL A 64 -18.21 -21.17 -2.57
CA VAL A 64 -19.65 -21.18 -2.24
C VAL A 64 -20.44 -22.08 -3.18
N GLN A 65 -20.21 -21.98 -4.50
CA GLN A 65 -20.90 -22.84 -5.47
C GLN A 65 -20.58 -24.33 -5.25
N SER A 66 -19.32 -24.66 -4.96
CA SER A 66 -18.95 -26.05 -4.66
C SER A 66 -19.66 -26.58 -3.41
N SER A 67 -19.75 -25.78 -2.35
CA SER A 67 -20.47 -26.15 -1.12
C SER A 67 -21.96 -26.34 -1.36
N LEU A 68 -22.60 -25.48 -2.17
CA LEU A 68 -24.00 -25.63 -2.53
C LEU A 68 -24.24 -26.91 -3.36
N ASN A 69 -23.35 -27.22 -4.29
CA ASN A 69 -23.44 -28.43 -5.10
C ASN A 69 -23.30 -29.70 -4.23
N THR A 70 -22.30 -29.72 -3.34
CA THR A 70 -22.12 -30.82 -2.38
C THR A 70 -23.35 -30.98 -1.48
N ALA A 71 -23.87 -29.89 -0.92
CA ALA A 71 -25.07 -29.93 -0.08
C ALA A 71 -26.30 -30.46 -0.83
N ARG A 72 -26.48 -30.07 -2.10
CA ARG A 72 -27.56 -30.59 -2.95
C ARG A 72 -27.40 -32.09 -3.19
N ALA A 73 -26.22 -32.55 -3.61
CA ALA A 73 -25.96 -33.96 -3.87
C ALA A 73 -26.19 -34.85 -2.63
N LEU A 74 -25.89 -34.34 -1.42
CA LEU A 74 -26.18 -35.03 -0.17
C LEU A 74 -27.68 -35.10 0.17
N THR A 75 -28.47 -34.10 -0.24
CA THR A 75 -29.88 -33.96 0.15
C THR A 75 -30.86 -34.49 -0.88
N THR A 76 -30.48 -34.56 -2.16
CA THR A 76 -31.34 -35.06 -3.26
C THR A 76 -31.23 -36.58 -3.48
N GLY A 77 -30.40 -37.28 -2.72
CA GLY A 77 -30.24 -38.74 -2.81
C GLY A 77 -29.32 -39.20 -3.94
N GLU A 78 -28.48 -38.31 -4.51
CA GLU A 78 -27.40 -38.71 -5.43
C GLU A 78 -26.34 -39.56 -4.70
N ALA A 79 -26.09 -39.28 -3.43
CA ALA A 79 -25.39 -40.18 -2.52
C ALA A 79 -26.34 -41.30 -2.06
N ARG A 80 -26.39 -42.39 -2.83
CA ARG A 80 -27.31 -43.53 -2.60
C ARG A 80 -26.97 -44.36 -1.36
N ASP A 81 -25.80 -44.16 -0.77
CA ASP A 81 -25.33 -44.85 0.42
C ASP A 81 -24.41 -43.96 1.29
N PRO A 82 -24.24 -44.29 2.59
CA PRO A 82 -23.44 -43.49 3.52
C PRO A 82 -21.97 -43.33 3.12
N LEU A 83 -21.37 -44.31 2.44
CA LEU A 83 -19.96 -44.24 2.03
C LEU A 83 -19.79 -43.22 0.90
N SER A 84 -20.71 -43.22 -0.07
CA SER A 84 -20.75 -42.21 -1.14
C SER A 84 -20.89 -40.78 -0.59
N ALA A 85 -21.71 -40.58 0.45
CA ALA A 85 -21.85 -39.29 1.11
C ALA A 85 -20.55 -38.83 1.80
N VAL A 86 -19.84 -39.75 2.48
CA VAL A 86 -18.54 -39.47 3.10
C VAL A 86 -17.49 -39.12 2.06
N THR A 87 -17.42 -39.86 0.95
CA THR A 87 -16.50 -39.56 -0.15
C THR A 87 -16.73 -38.16 -0.71
N LEU A 88 -17.99 -37.80 -0.98
CA LEU A 88 -18.34 -36.48 -1.50
C LEU A 88 -17.91 -35.33 -0.55
N LEU A 89 -18.06 -35.52 0.76
CA LEU A 89 -17.60 -34.56 1.76
C LEU A 89 -16.07 -34.46 1.81
N MET A 90 -15.36 -35.58 1.75
CA MET A 90 -13.90 -35.60 1.73
C MET A 90 -13.35 -34.91 0.48
N ASP A 91 -13.94 -35.16 -0.68
CA ASP A 91 -13.55 -34.51 -1.93
C ASP A 91 -13.76 -32.99 -1.87
N TRP A 92 -14.93 -32.56 -1.38
CA TRP A 92 -15.20 -31.13 -1.15
C TRP A 92 -14.19 -30.51 -0.18
N GLN A 93 -13.87 -31.18 0.93
CA GLN A 93 -12.97 -30.69 1.94
C GLN A 93 -11.53 -30.57 1.43
N LYS A 94 -11.08 -31.53 0.62
CA LYS A 94 -9.78 -31.48 -0.06
C LYS A 94 -9.68 -30.24 -0.95
N GLN A 95 -10.66 -30.05 -1.85
CA GLN A 95 -10.69 -28.90 -2.75
C GLN A 95 -10.82 -27.57 -1.99
N SER A 96 -11.49 -27.57 -0.83
CA SER A 96 -11.58 -26.38 0.02
C SER A 96 -10.22 -26.00 0.61
N THR A 97 -9.43 -27.00 1.02
CA THR A 97 -8.08 -26.79 1.53
C THR A 97 -7.16 -26.24 0.43
N GLU A 98 -7.23 -26.81 -0.78
CA GLU A 98 -6.45 -26.33 -1.94
C GLU A 98 -6.72 -24.84 -2.21
N ARG A 99 -7.99 -24.43 -2.27
CA ARG A 99 -8.36 -23.01 -2.47
C ARG A 99 -7.87 -22.10 -1.34
N MET A 100 -7.79 -22.58 -0.10
CA MET A 100 -7.25 -21.80 1.02
C MET A 100 -5.73 -21.62 0.90
N ILE A 101 -5.02 -22.63 0.41
CA ILE A 101 -3.58 -22.53 0.14
C ILE A 101 -3.35 -21.51 -0.98
N ASP A 102 -4.14 -21.57 -2.05
CA ASP A 102 -4.06 -20.60 -3.15
C ASP A 102 -4.28 -19.16 -2.66
N ASP A 103 -5.23 -18.93 -1.75
CA ASP A 103 -5.43 -17.61 -1.15
C ASP A 103 -4.22 -17.14 -0.36
N ALA A 104 -3.64 -18.02 0.45
CA ALA A 104 -2.47 -17.68 1.25
C ALA A 104 -1.29 -17.34 0.35
N GLN A 105 -1.05 -18.12 -0.70
CA GLN A 105 0.02 -17.88 -1.67
C GLN A 105 -0.17 -16.54 -2.38
N ASP A 106 -1.35 -16.27 -2.93
CA ASP A 106 -1.65 -15.02 -3.63
C ASP A 106 -1.54 -13.80 -2.71
N TRP A 107 -1.93 -13.95 -1.43
CA TRP A 107 -1.75 -12.92 -0.40
C TRP A 107 -0.27 -12.64 -0.12
N PHE A 108 0.54 -13.68 0.11
CA PHE A 108 1.97 -13.53 0.34
C PHE A 108 2.69 -12.94 -0.88
N GLU A 109 2.33 -13.36 -2.09
CA GLU A 109 2.90 -12.82 -3.32
C GLU A 109 2.56 -11.34 -3.47
N THR A 110 1.30 -10.95 -3.20
CA THR A 110 0.84 -9.56 -3.22
C THR A 110 1.61 -8.70 -2.24
N PHE A 111 1.74 -9.14 -1.00
CA PHE A 111 2.55 -8.42 -0.02
C PHE A 111 4.02 -8.33 -0.40
N SER A 112 4.58 -9.39 -0.97
CA SER A 112 5.98 -9.40 -1.39
C SER A 112 6.24 -8.39 -2.50
N ARG A 113 5.34 -8.29 -3.49
CA ARG A 113 5.42 -7.28 -4.56
C ARG A 113 5.31 -5.86 -4.00
N CYS A 114 4.36 -5.62 -3.09
CA CYS A 114 4.23 -4.31 -2.42
C CYS A 114 5.49 -3.93 -1.63
N ALA A 115 6.05 -4.87 -0.87
CA ALA A 115 7.26 -4.65 -0.08
C ALA A 115 8.48 -4.41 -0.97
N GLU A 116 8.62 -5.17 -2.06
CA GLU A 116 9.70 -4.99 -3.04
C GLU A 116 9.63 -3.61 -3.70
N HIS A 117 8.43 -3.14 -4.07
CA HIS A 117 8.24 -1.80 -4.62
C HIS A 117 8.66 -0.73 -3.61
N ALA A 118 8.15 -0.81 -2.38
CA ALA A 118 8.48 0.14 -1.32
C ALA A 118 9.99 0.23 -1.05
N VAL A 119 10.69 -0.92 -0.97
CA VAL A 119 12.14 -0.95 -0.76
C VAL A 119 12.89 -0.34 -1.94
N LYS A 120 12.54 -0.70 -3.18
CA LYS A 120 13.17 -0.14 -4.38
C LYS A 120 13.00 1.38 -4.45
N THR A 121 11.80 1.85 -4.21
CA THR A 121 11.46 3.27 -4.15
C THR A 121 12.25 4.01 -3.07
N GLU A 122 12.37 3.45 -1.86
CA GLU A 122 13.17 4.04 -0.79
C GLU A 122 14.65 4.16 -1.18
N THR A 123 15.23 3.11 -1.76
CA THR A 123 16.63 3.14 -2.22
C THR A 123 16.88 4.19 -3.30
N ALA A 124 16.00 4.29 -4.31
CA ALA A 124 16.11 5.29 -5.37
C ALA A 124 15.98 6.73 -4.83
N THR A 125 15.07 6.95 -3.88
CA THR A 125 14.86 8.26 -3.24
C THR A 125 16.11 8.70 -2.46
N LEU A 126 16.75 7.77 -1.75
CA LEU A 126 17.97 8.04 -1.00
C LEU A 126 19.14 8.43 -1.92
N GLU A 127 19.29 7.73 -3.05
CA GLU A 127 20.31 8.04 -4.06
C GLU A 127 20.09 9.44 -4.67
N GLU A 128 18.86 9.75 -5.08
CA GLU A 128 18.52 11.06 -5.66
C GLU A 128 18.74 12.21 -4.67
N THR A 129 18.36 12.00 -3.40
CA THR A 129 18.56 13.00 -2.33
C THR A 129 20.06 13.23 -2.07
N ALA A 130 20.86 12.17 -2.09
CA ALA A 130 22.32 12.27 -1.93
C ALA A 130 22.97 13.03 -3.10
N ASP A 131 22.53 12.77 -4.33
CA ASP A 131 22.99 13.49 -5.52
C ASP A 131 22.64 14.98 -5.49
N LEU A 132 21.41 15.32 -5.07
CA LEU A 132 20.98 16.71 -4.89
C LEU A 132 21.83 17.41 -3.82
N ALA A 133 22.10 16.76 -2.69
CA ALA A 133 22.96 17.30 -1.65
C ALA A 133 24.40 17.50 -2.15
N GLN A 134 24.94 16.57 -2.93
CA GLN A 134 26.27 16.68 -3.51
C GLN A 134 26.35 17.83 -4.52
N LYS A 135 25.35 17.99 -5.38
CA LYS A 135 25.27 19.09 -6.36
C LYS A 135 25.17 20.45 -5.67
N ALA A 136 24.33 20.58 -4.63
CA ALA A 136 24.21 21.80 -3.84
C ALA A 136 25.55 22.18 -3.18
N THR A 137 26.27 21.20 -2.62
CA THR A 137 27.57 21.41 -1.99
C THR A 137 28.65 21.85 -3.00
N LYS A 138 28.62 21.29 -4.22
CA LYS A 138 29.54 21.68 -5.32
C LYS A 138 29.26 23.08 -5.85
N SER A 139 27.98 23.47 -5.98
CA SER A 139 27.59 24.82 -6.38
C SER A 139 28.01 25.87 -5.36
N ALA A 140 27.80 25.61 -4.06
CA ALA A 140 28.21 26.52 -2.98
C ALA A 140 29.73 26.74 -2.90
N LYS A 141 30.53 25.78 -3.36
CA LYS A 141 32.01 25.90 -3.41
C LYS A 141 32.52 26.67 -4.63
N SER A 142 31.66 26.93 -5.62
CA SER A 142 32.04 27.53 -6.90
C SER A 142 31.68 29.02 -7.01
N GLU A 143 31.03 29.60 -5.99
CA GLU A 143 30.89 31.06 -5.83
C GLU A 143 31.91 31.62 -4.81
N PRO A 144 33.12 32.00 -5.24
CA PRO A 144 33.94 32.97 -4.51
C PRO A 144 33.73 34.37 -5.12
N VAL A 145 33.42 35.35 -4.27
CA VAL A 145 33.69 36.78 -4.53
C VAL A 145 34.92 37.16 -3.74
#